data_AF-A0A8T5T2I4-F1
#
_entry.id   AF-A0A8T5T2I4-F1
#
_cell.length_a   1.000
_cell.length_b   1.000
_cell.length_c   1.000
_cell.angle_alpha   90.00
_cell.angle_beta   90.00
_cell.angle_gamma   90.00
#
_symmetry.space_group_name_H-M   'P 1'
#
loop_
_entity.id
_entity.type
_entity.pdbx_description
1 polymer ?
#
loop_
_entity_poly.entity_id
_entity_poly.type
_entity_poly.pdbx_seq_one_letter_code
_entity_poly.pdbx_strand_id
1 'polypeptide(L)'
;MSEDRQKIIFPSEIYEYLVRKANSSVHETFITISFPIIEIKFLNARRKGSTKTVGWLFDELSKRLVAISKKYGIDVGHSSHRKYLMIDFTSGSNSSIIKLSGYHHIPIKSFGNILAIIVWSYILFILDKKPSEDEEAKELHKKYTDSFEEFKDYWNRMSRKKLPLTDDRLCYICGKPAFTYNQWIYKNKGSSEEVLTPVCKIHKNRLI
;
A
#
# COMPACT_ATOMS: atom_id res chain seq x y z
N MET A 1 10.06 5.51 -35.50
CA MET A 1 9.71 4.14 -35.07
C MET A 1 10.87 3.64 -34.23
N SER A 2 10.81 3.33 -32.95
CA SER A 2 9.74 3.26 -31.93
C SER A 2 10.10 4.20 -30.78
N GLU A 3 9.16 5.02 -30.30
CA GLU A 3 9.33 5.66 -28.99
C GLU A 3 9.40 4.54 -27.95
N ASP A 4 10.59 4.33 -27.40
CA ASP A 4 10.79 3.59 -26.16
C ASP A 4 9.95 4.27 -25.09
N ARG A 5 8.68 3.87 -24.99
CA ARG A 5 7.88 4.09 -23.80
C ARG A 5 8.63 3.34 -22.71
N GLN A 6 9.55 4.03 -22.03
CA GLN A 6 10.22 3.52 -20.84
C GLN A 6 9.12 2.97 -19.95
N LYS A 7 9.08 1.64 -19.87
CA LYS A 7 8.08 0.92 -19.10
C LYS A 7 8.30 1.35 -17.67
N ILE A 8 7.43 2.22 -17.16
CA ILE A 8 7.47 2.57 -15.74
C ILE A 8 7.26 1.27 -15.00
N ILE A 9 8.34 0.76 -14.43
CA ILE A 9 8.29 -0.34 -13.47
C ILE A 9 7.65 0.30 -12.24
N PHE A 10 6.36 0.00 -12.03
CA PHE A 10 5.73 0.31 -10.77
C PHE A 10 6.52 -0.43 -9.70
N PRO A 11 6.92 0.23 -8.60
CA PRO A 11 7.73 -0.41 -7.58
C PRO A 11 6.87 -1.35 -6.73
N SER A 12 6.35 -2.44 -7.32
CA SER A 12 5.61 -3.51 -6.64
C SER A 12 6.32 -3.94 -5.36
N GLU A 13 7.64 -3.95 -5.40
CA GLU A 13 8.56 -4.38 -4.36
C GLU A 13 8.52 -3.45 -3.14
N ILE A 14 8.20 -2.16 -3.32
CA ILE A 14 7.94 -1.23 -2.20
C ILE A 14 6.67 -1.67 -1.48
N TYR A 15 5.59 -1.94 -2.22
CA TYR A 15 4.34 -2.41 -1.62
C TYR A 15 4.53 -3.76 -0.94
N GLU A 16 5.28 -4.67 -1.54
CA GLU A 16 5.66 -5.96 -0.94
C GLU A 16 6.46 -5.79 0.33
N TYR A 17 7.45 -4.90 0.34
CA TYR A 17 8.21 -4.60 1.55
C TYR A 17 7.30 -4.14 2.68
N LEU A 18 6.40 -3.20 2.40
CA LEU A 18 5.48 -2.65 3.39
C LEU A 18 4.53 -3.72 3.93
N VAL A 19 4.02 -4.60 3.06
CA VAL A 19 3.20 -5.75 3.45
C VAL A 19 3.97 -6.72 4.33
N ARG A 20 5.23 -7.02 4.01
CA ARG A 20 6.07 -7.87 4.87
C ARG A 20 6.24 -7.26 6.27
N LYS A 21 6.47 -5.96 6.36
CA LYS A 21 6.60 -5.27 7.66
C LYS A 21 5.30 -5.28 8.46
N ALA A 22 4.15 -5.08 7.81
CA ALA A 22 2.84 -5.22 8.44
C ALA A 22 2.60 -6.63 9.00
N ASN A 23 2.93 -7.67 8.24
CA ASN A 23 2.84 -9.05 8.72
C ASN A 23 3.80 -9.32 9.90
N SER A 24 5.05 -8.86 9.79
CA SER A 24 6.05 -9.03 10.84
C SER A 24 5.67 -8.33 12.15
N SER A 25 5.01 -7.17 12.11
CA SER A 25 4.62 -6.44 13.32
C SER A 25 3.59 -7.17 14.19
N VAL A 26 2.82 -8.08 13.60
CA VAL A 26 1.80 -8.89 14.31
C VAL A 26 2.16 -10.38 14.32
N HIS A 27 3.38 -10.73 13.91
CA HIS A 27 3.89 -12.10 13.85
C HIS A 27 3.00 -13.08 13.06
N GLU A 28 2.33 -12.60 12.01
CA GLU A 28 1.40 -13.42 11.23
C GLU A 28 1.30 -12.96 9.77
N THR A 29 1.15 -13.92 8.86
CA THR A 29 0.90 -13.64 7.44
C THR A 29 -0.59 -13.47 7.21
N PHE A 30 -1.08 -12.26 7.46
CA PHE A 30 -2.49 -11.92 7.25
C PHE A 30 -2.72 -11.09 5.99
N ILE A 31 -1.68 -10.43 5.47
CA ILE A 31 -1.73 -9.75 4.17
C ILE A 31 -0.85 -10.52 3.18
N THR A 32 -1.41 -10.85 2.04
CA THR A 32 -0.67 -11.35 0.87
C THR A 32 -0.80 -10.37 -0.28
N ILE A 33 0.24 -10.25 -1.09
CA ILE A 33 0.28 -9.31 -2.21
C ILE A 33 0.77 -10.06 -3.44
N SER A 34 0.07 -9.85 -4.55
CA SER A 34 0.39 -10.40 -5.87
C SER A 34 -0.08 -9.39 -6.89
N PHE A 35 0.85 -8.69 -7.54
CA PHE A 35 0.50 -7.56 -8.41
C PHE A 35 -0.59 -7.95 -9.45
N PRO A 36 -1.70 -7.19 -9.59
CA PRO A 36 -2.02 -5.89 -8.97
C PRO A 36 -2.96 -5.96 -7.75
N ILE A 37 -3.00 -7.10 -7.05
CA ILE A 37 -3.93 -7.45 -5.98
C ILE A 37 -3.23 -7.49 -4.61
N ILE A 38 -3.92 -6.99 -3.59
CA ILE A 38 -3.64 -7.23 -2.17
C ILE A 38 -4.81 -8.01 -1.59
N GLU A 39 -4.52 -9.02 -0.80
CA GLU A 39 -5.49 -9.88 -0.13
C GLU A 39 -5.22 -9.87 1.37
N ILE A 40 -6.25 -9.58 2.16
CA ILE A 40 -6.19 -9.47 3.62
C ILE A 40 -7.07 -10.59 4.18
N LYS A 41 -6.48 -11.49 4.97
CA LYS A 41 -7.12 -12.68 5.54
C LYS A 41 -7.31 -12.53 7.03
N PHE A 42 -8.53 -12.79 7.47
CA PHE A 42 -8.91 -12.90 8.86
C PHE A 42 -9.30 -14.35 9.11
N LEU A 43 -8.45 -15.09 9.82
CA LEU A 43 -8.68 -16.51 10.13
C LEU A 43 -9.44 -16.64 11.46
N ASN A 44 -10.68 -17.10 11.39
CA ASN A 44 -11.61 -17.19 12.54
C ASN A 44 -11.49 -18.52 13.30
N ALA A 45 -10.75 -19.49 12.78
CA ALA A 45 -10.81 -20.89 13.23
C ALA A 45 -10.44 -21.14 14.70
N ARG A 46 -9.74 -20.20 15.39
CA ARG A 46 -9.30 -20.35 16.79
C ARG A 46 -9.18 -19.05 17.60
N ARG A 47 -9.61 -17.88 17.08
CA ARG A 47 -9.38 -16.57 17.73
C ARG A 47 -10.68 -15.81 17.96
N LYS A 48 -10.74 -15.03 19.05
CA LYS A 48 -11.83 -14.10 19.39
C LYS A 48 -11.83 -12.90 18.44
N GLY A 49 -11.96 -13.15 17.14
CA GLY A 49 -12.05 -12.11 16.13
C GLY A 49 -13.50 -11.82 15.79
N SER A 50 -13.95 -10.58 15.97
CA SER A 50 -15.31 -10.19 15.66
C SER A 50 -15.48 -9.99 14.15
N THR A 51 -16.48 -10.66 13.55
CA THR A 51 -16.95 -10.37 12.18
C THR A 51 -17.30 -8.89 11.99
N LYS A 52 -17.69 -8.20 13.09
CA LYS A 52 -17.94 -6.76 13.12
C LYS A 52 -16.70 -5.94 12.78
N THR A 53 -15.51 -6.33 13.27
CA THR A 53 -14.26 -5.62 12.99
C THR A 53 -13.90 -5.72 11.51
N VAL A 54 -14.10 -6.90 10.91
CA VAL A 54 -13.82 -7.12 9.48
C VAL A 54 -14.81 -6.36 8.60
N GLY A 55 -16.10 -6.39 8.94
CA GLY A 55 -17.13 -5.60 8.25
C GLY A 55 -16.86 -4.10 8.32
N TRP A 56 -16.51 -3.58 9.50
CA TRP A 56 -16.11 -2.18 9.67
C TRP A 56 -14.90 -1.81 8.81
N LEU A 57 -13.86 -2.66 8.78
CA LEU A 57 -12.69 -2.43 7.94
C LEU A 57 -13.07 -2.37 6.45
N PHE A 58 -13.92 -3.28 5.98
CA PHE A 58 -14.38 -3.27 4.59
C PHE A 58 -15.11 -1.96 4.24
N ASP A 59 -16.01 -1.49 5.10
CA ASP A 59 -16.73 -0.22 4.89
C ASP A 59 -15.77 0.98 4.87
N GLU A 60 -14.82 1.01 5.81
CA GLU A 60 -13.84 2.09 5.93
C GLU A 60 -12.89 2.13 4.73
N LEU A 61 -12.42 0.97 4.26
CA LEU A 61 -11.60 0.88 3.05
C LEU A 61 -12.39 1.29 1.81
N SER A 62 -13.63 0.86 1.68
CA SER A 62 -14.51 1.24 0.55
C SER A 62 -14.67 2.75 0.46
N LYS A 63 -14.97 3.43 1.58
CA LYS A 63 -15.07 4.90 1.64
C LYS A 63 -13.78 5.58 1.23
N ARG A 64 -12.63 5.08 1.71
CA ARG A 64 -11.31 5.64 1.39
C ARG A 64 -10.95 5.49 -0.06
N LEU A 65 -11.25 4.35 -0.67
CA LEU A 65 -10.99 4.11 -2.10
C LEU A 65 -11.83 5.04 -2.97
N VAL A 66 -13.10 5.24 -2.65
CA VAL A 66 -13.95 6.23 -3.34
C VAL A 66 -13.37 7.64 -3.21
N ALA A 67 -12.91 8.03 -2.02
CA ALA A 67 -12.28 9.34 -1.83
C ALA A 67 -10.97 9.50 -2.61
N ILE A 68 -10.13 8.46 -2.65
CA ILE A 68 -8.87 8.42 -3.42
C ILE A 68 -9.15 8.51 -4.92
N SER A 69 -10.13 7.73 -5.41
CA SER A 69 -10.58 7.74 -6.79
C SER A 69 -10.98 9.14 -7.23
N LYS A 70 -11.89 9.79 -6.50
CA LYS A 70 -12.34 11.17 -6.78
C LYS A 70 -11.19 12.17 -6.75
N LYS A 71 -10.28 12.03 -5.78
CA LYS A 71 -9.19 12.98 -5.57
C LYS A 71 -8.13 12.93 -6.68
N TYR A 72 -7.85 11.75 -7.21
CA TYR A 72 -6.75 11.53 -8.16
C TYR A 72 -7.21 11.14 -9.57
N GLY A 73 -8.52 11.14 -9.85
CA GLY A 73 -9.05 10.75 -11.16
C GLY A 73 -8.70 9.30 -11.52
N ILE A 74 -8.78 8.40 -10.53
CA ILE A 74 -8.59 6.96 -10.73
C ILE A 74 -9.98 6.33 -10.84
N ASP A 75 -10.22 5.56 -11.89
CA ASP A 75 -11.54 4.95 -12.08
C ASP A 75 -11.82 3.87 -11.02
N VAL A 76 -13.10 3.60 -10.77
CA VAL A 76 -13.58 2.45 -9.97
C VAL A 76 -14.45 1.62 -10.91
N GLY A 77 -14.22 0.30 -11.03
CA GLY A 77 -14.91 -0.52 -12.04
C GLY A 77 -14.41 -1.96 -12.15
N HIS A 78 -14.95 -2.75 -13.09
CA HIS A 78 -14.88 -4.22 -13.11
C HIS A 78 -14.02 -4.88 -14.22
N SER A 79 -13.00 -4.24 -14.84
CA SER A 79 -12.26 -4.92 -15.93
C SER A 79 -10.76 -4.68 -16.01
N SER A 80 -10.03 -5.63 -16.62
CA SER A 80 -8.57 -5.76 -16.70
C SER A 80 -7.84 -4.72 -17.58
N HIS A 81 -8.52 -3.68 -18.07
CA HIS A 81 -7.97 -2.75 -19.06
C HIS A 81 -8.07 -1.24 -18.74
N ARG A 82 -8.54 -0.81 -17.55
CA ARG A 82 -8.37 0.59 -17.07
C ARG A 82 -7.80 0.65 -15.65
N LYS A 83 -7.43 1.86 -15.21
CA LYS A 83 -6.93 2.17 -13.85
C LYS A 83 -8.05 2.00 -12.82
N TYR A 84 -8.50 0.77 -12.58
CA TYR A 84 -9.59 0.52 -11.64
C TYR A 84 -9.06 0.20 -10.25
N LEU A 85 -9.58 0.92 -9.26
CA LEU A 85 -9.56 0.47 -7.87
C LEU A 85 -10.78 -0.39 -7.62
N MET A 86 -10.57 -1.58 -7.06
CA MET A 86 -11.66 -2.49 -6.68
C MET A 86 -11.45 -2.97 -5.25
N ILE A 87 -12.55 -3.17 -4.54
CA ILE A 87 -12.54 -3.84 -3.25
C ILE A 87 -13.64 -4.91 -3.22
N ASP A 88 -13.25 -6.13 -2.88
CA ASP A 88 -14.16 -7.27 -2.75
C ASP A 88 -14.10 -7.84 -1.34
N PHE A 89 -15.22 -8.36 -0.86
CA PHE A 89 -15.32 -8.99 0.45
C PHE A 89 -15.93 -10.38 0.32
N THR A 90 -15.26 -11.38 0.89
CA THR A 90 -15.77 -12.75 0.98
C THR A 90 -15.71 -13.19 2.44
N SER A 91 -16.86 -13.57 3.00
CA SER A 91 -16.95 -14.08 4.36
C SER A 91 -17.43 -15.52 4.34
N GLY A 92 -16.72 -16.39 5.05
CA GLY A 92 -17.08 -17.79 5.29
C GLY A 92 -17.04 -18.11 6.78
N SER A 93 -17.47 -19.32 7.13
CA SER A 93 -17.56 -19.76 8.54
C SER A 93 -16.24 -19.64 9.31
N ASN A 94 -15.11 -19.95 8.65
CA ASN A 94 -13.79 -20.00 9.30
C ASN A 94 -12.83 -18.89 8.88
N SER A 95 -13.23 -18.03 7.93
CA SER A 95 -12.37 -16.94 7.49
C SER A 95 -13.13 -15.82 6.81
N SER A 96 -12.59 -14.62 6.85
CA SER A 96 -13.05 -13.48 6.05
C SER A 96 -11.87 -12.91 5.26
N ILE A 97 -12.12 -12.55 4.01
CA ILE A 97 -11.10 -12.11 3.06
C ILE A 97 -11.55 -10.79 2.44
N ILE A 98 -10.69 -9.78 2.49
CA ILE A 98 -10.84 -8.52 1.75
C ILE A 98 -9.78 -8.49 0.65
N LYS A 99 -10.18 -8.24 -0.59
CA LYS A 99 -9.28 -8.07 -1.74
C LYS A 99 -9.31 -6.62 -2.22
N LEU A 100 -8.14 -6.05 -2.48
CA LEU A 100 -7.94 -4.73 -3.08
C LEU A 100 -7.16 -4.89 -4.38
N SER A 101 -7.77 -4.53 -5.51
CA SER A 101 -7.11 -4.54 -6.82
C SER A 101 -6.76 -3.12 -7.28
N GLY A 102 -5.68 -2.99 -8.06
CA GLY A 102 -5.23 -1.71 -8.60
C GLY A 102 -4.49 -0.82 -7.60
N TYR A 103 -4.04 -1.38 -6.46
CA TYR A 103 -3.38 -0.63 -5.39
C TYR A 103 -2.18 0.21 -5.86
N HIS A 104 -1.50 -0.23 -6.92
CA HIS A 104 -0.33 0.42 -7.51
C HIS A 104 -0.64 1.78 -8.17
N HIS A 105 -1.92 2.09 -8.37
CA HIS A 105 -2.38 3.42 -8.79
C HIS A 105 -2.57 4.39 -7.62
N ILE A 106 -2.61 3.90 -6.38
CA ILE A 106 -2.78 4.73 -5.19
C ILE A 106 -1.43 5.38 -4.85
N PRO A 107 -1.37 6.72 -4.67
CA PRO A 107 -0.14 7.35 -4.21
C PRO A 107 0.37 6.75 -2.89
N ILE A 108 1.68 6.55 -2.74
CA ILE A 108 2.25 5.75 -1.64
C ILE A 108 1.88 6.29 -0.25
N LYS A 109 1.69 7.61 -0.11
CA LYS A 109 1.19 8.22 1.14
C LYS A 109 -0.22 7.72 1.50
N SER A 110 -1.10 7.65 0.51
CA SER A 110 -2.46 7.14 0.70
C SER A 110 -2.44 5.63 0.95
N PHE A 111 -1.55 4.89 0.29
CA PHE A 111 -1.35 3.46 0.53
C PHE A 111 -0.85 3.16 1.95
N GLY A 112 0.13 3.90 2.46
CA GLY A 112 0.61 3.76 3.83
C GLY A 112 -0.50 3.97 4.87
N ASN A 113 -1.39 4.95 4.64
CA ASN A 113 -2.55 5.16 5.50
C ASN A 113 -3.56 3.99 5.45
N ILE A 114 -3.73 3.38 4.29
CA ILE A 114 -4.57 2.17 4.13
C ILE A 114 -3.96 1.02 4.93
N LEU A 115 -2.66 0.75 4.78
CA LEU A 115 -1.98 -0.31 5.52
C LEU A 115 -2.03 -0.09 7.04
N ALA A 116 -1.85 1.13 7.52
CA ALA A 116 -1.94 1.43 8.95
C ALA A 116 -3.31 1.03 9.53
N ILE A 117 -4.40 1.30 8.81
CA ILE A 117 -5.76 0.93 9.23
C ILE A 117 -5.96 -0.58 9.17
N ILE A 118 -5.42 -1.24 8.14
CA ILE A 118 -5.46 -2.70 8.03
C ILE A 118 -4.75 -3.35 9.23
N VAL A 119 -3.54 -2.90 9.57
CA VAL A 119 -2.77 -3.38 10.73
C VAL A 119 -3.52 -3.10 12.03
N TRP A 120 -4.02 -1.89 12.22
CA TRP A 120 -4.79 -1.50 13.40
C TRP A 120 -6.03 -2.40 13.59
N SER A 121 -6.76 -2.66 12.51
CA SER A 121 -7.95 -3.51 12.52
C SER A 121 -7.61 -4.97 12.78
N TYR A 122 -6.45 -5.43 12.30
CA TYR A 122 -5.97 -6.77 12.55
C TYR A 122 -5.57 -6.96 14.01
N ILE A 123 -4.90 -5.98 14.62
CA ILE A 123 -4.58 -5.98 16.05
C ILE A 123 -5.87 -6.04 16.87
N LEU A 124 -6.86 -5.20 16.54
CA LEU A 124 -8.18 -5.26 17.19
C LEU A 124 -8.86 -6.62 16.99
N PHE A 125 -8.70 -7.24 15.82
CA PHE A 125 -9.26 -8.56 15.55
C PHE A 125 -8.61 -9.69 16.36
N ILE A 126 -7.28 -9.67 16.57
CA ILE A 126 -6.58 -10.74 17.29
C ILE A 126 -6.60 -10.55 18.81
N LEU A 127 -6.65 -9.31 19.30
CA LEU A 127 -6.61 -8.99 20.74
C LEU A 127 -7.96 -8.56 21.33
N ASP A 128 -8.94 -8.18 20.51
CA ASP A 128 -10.19 -7.52 20.95
C ASP A 128 -9.93 -6.26 21.79
N LYS A 129 -8.79 -5.60 21.53
CA LYS A 129 -8.33 -4.39 22.21
C LYS A 129 -7.90 -3.35 21.20
N LYS A 130 -8.23 -2.09 21.46
CA LYS A 130 -7.68 -0.98 20.68
C LYS A 130 -6.26 -0.67 21.16
N PRO A 131 -5.33 -0.28 20.27
CA PRO A 131 -4.02 0.26 20.63
C PRO A 131 -4.04 1.47 21.59
N SER A 132 -5.17 2.15 21.77
CA SER A 132 -5.33 3.24 22.73
C SER A 132 -5.69 2.76 24.15
N GLU A 133 -6.08 1.50 24.31
CA GLU A 133 -6.68 0.96 25.54
C GLU A 133 -5.82 -0.16 26.16
N ASP A 134 -4.79 -0.63 25.45
CA ASP A 134 -4.00 -1.80 25.82
C ASP A 134 -2.53 -1.65 25.36
N GLU A 135 -1.58 -1.97 26.26
CA GLU A 135 -0.16 -1.79 25.98
C GLU A 135 0.40 -2.80 24.99
N GLU A 136 -0.10 -4.04 24.95
CA GLU A 136 0.30 -5.04 23.94
C GLU A 136 -0.16 -4.59 22.55
N ALA A 137 -1.43 -4.19 22.42
CA ALA A 137 -1.98 -3.67 21.17
C ALA A 137 -1.21 -2.43 20.67
N LYS A 138 -0.83 -1.54 21.59
CA LYS A 138 -0.01 -0.36 21.31
C LYS A 138 1.39 -0.72 20.85
N GLU A 139 2.04 -1.71 21.47
CA GLU A 139 3.37 -2.17 21.09
C GLU A 139 3.38 -2.75 19.67
N LEU A 140 2.40 -3.59 19.32
CA LEU A 140 2.27 -4.15 17.96
C LEU A 140 2.08 -3.05 16.91
N HIS A 141 1.20 -2.08 17.18
CA HIS A 141 0.97 -0.97 16.27
C HIS A 141 2.20 -0.06 16.13
N LYS A 142 2.92 0.16 17.23
CA LYS A 142 4.16 0.94 17.24
C LYS A 142 5.26 0.25 16.44
N LYS A 143 5.45 -1.07 16.57
CA LYS A 143 6.41 -1.86 15.76
C LYS A 143 6.22 -1.64 14.25
N TYR A 144 4.97 -1.60 13.79
CA TYR A 144 4.65 -1.29 12.40
C TYR A 144 5.03 0.16 12.03
N THR A 145 4.62 1.12 12.85
CA THR A 145 4.82 2.55 12.59
C THR A 145 6.30 2.90 12.54
N ASP A 146 7.08 2.43 13.51
CA ASP A 146 8.53 2.63 13.59
C ASP A 146 9.23 2.02 12.36
N SER A 147 8.87 0.78 11.99
CA SER A 147 9.39 0.12 10.78
C SER A 147 9.08 0.91 9.51
N PHE A 148 7.92 1.56 9.44
CA PHE A 148 7.52 2.35 8.27
C PHE A 148 8.31 3.66 8.17
N GLU A 149 8.57 4.34 9.29
CA GLU A 149 9.40 5.54 9.29
C GLU A 149 10.87 5.22 8.97
N GLU A 150 11.42 4.15 9.54
CA GLU A 150 12.77 3.67 9.17
C GLU A 150 12.89 3.38 7.67
N PHE A 151 11.87 2.74 7.10
CA PHE A 151 11.81 2.48 5.66
C PHE A 151 11.78 3.77 4.84
N LYS A 152 10.95 4.75 5.22
CA LYS A 152 10.90 6.07 4.57
C LYS A 152 12.25 6.76 4.59
N ASP A 153 12.92 6.74 5.72
CA ASP A 153 14.22 7.38 5.89
C ASP A 153 15.29 6.72 5.03
N TYR A 154 15.35 5.39 5.04
CA TYR A 154 16.29 4.65 4.19
C TYR A 154 16.05 4.96 2.70
N TRP A 155 14.80 4.83 2.23
CA TRP A 155 14.48 5.01 0.81
C TRP A 155 14.75 6.44 0.36
N ASN A 156 14.41 7.43 1.17
CA ASN A 156 14.64 8.84 0.81
C ASN A 156 16.14 9.22 0.77
N ARG A 157 17.02 8.41 1.37
CA ARG A 157 18.49 8.58 1.28
C ARG A 157 19.11 7.89 0.06
N MET A 158 18.36 7.02 -0.65
CA MET A 158 18.90 6.35 -1.83
C MET A 158 19.28 7.35 -2.93
N SER A 159 20.37 7.02 -3.64
CA SER A 159 20.83 7.79 -4.79
C SER A 159 19.79 7.76 -5.90
N ARG A 160 19.63 8.90 -6.55
CA ARG A 160 18.65 9.09 -7.62
C ARG A 160 19.11 10.15 -8.61
N LYS A 161 18.75 9.94 -9.87
CA LYS A 161 18.94 10.88 -10.96
C LYS A 161 17.60 11.51 -11.32
N LYS A 162 17.57 12.81 -11.58
CA LYS A 162 16.38 13.50 -12.09
C LYS A 162 16.35 13.40 -13.60
N LEU A 163 15.20 13.01 -14.14
CA LEU A 163 14.96 12.94 -15.57
C LEU A 163 13.77 13.83 -15.95
N PRO A 164 13.76 14.41 -17.17
CA PRO A 164 12.61 15.16 -17.64
C PRO A 164 11.35 14.28 -17.66
N LEU A 165 10.21 14.88 -17.36
CA LEU A 165 8.92 14.22 -17.51
C LEU A 165 8.52 14.28 -18.98
N THR A 166 8.21 13.13 -19.58
CA THR A 166 7.85 13.01 -21.00
C THR A 166 6.35 12.88 -21.24
N ASP A 167 5.57 12.70 -20.17
CA ASP A 167 4.13 12.45 -20.21
C ASP A 167 3.43 12.94 -18.94
N ASP A 168 2.14 13.26 -19.04
CA ASP A 168 1.35 13.71 -17.90
C ASP A 168 1.19 12.57 -16.89
N ARG A 169 1.81 12.75 -15.72
CA ARG A 169 1.76 11.80 -14.61
C ARG A 169 1.40 12.48 -13.31
N LEU A 170 0.85 11.69 -12.40
CA LEU A 170 0.69 12.08 -11.01
C LEU A 170 1.91 11.67 -10.21
N CYS A 171 2.26 12.48 -9.23
CA CYS A 171 3.32 12.22 -8.28
C CYS A 171 3.03 10.92 -7.54
N TYR A 172 3.98 9.99 -7.61
CA TYR A 172 3.94 8.70 -6.93
C TYR A 172 3.68 8.84 -5.42
N ILE A 173 4.16 9.93 -4.80
CA ILE A 173 4.06 10.13 -3.37
C ILE A 173 2.67 10.64 -2.94
N CYS A 174 2.17 11.69 -3.61
CA CYS A 174 1.01 12.44 -3.13
C CYS A 174 -0.12 12.63 -4.15
N GLY A 175 0.04 12.12 -5.37
CA GLY A 175 -0.95 12.21 -6.43
C GLY A 175 -1.16 13.60 -7.04
N LYS A 176 -0.38 14.63 -6.66
CA LYS A 176 -0.36 15.94 -7.35
C LYS A 176 0.32 15.82 -8.71
N PRO A 177 0.08 16.73 -9.68
CA PRO A 177 0.80 16.71 -10.96
C PRO A 177 2.32 16.61 -10.79
N ALA A 178 2.93 15.66 -11.49
CA ALA A 178 4.36 15.47 -11.51
C ALA A 178 5.03 16.51 -12.43
N PHE A 179 6.33 16.72 -12.25
CA PHE A 179 7.12 17.60 -13.12
C PHE A 179 8.44 16.96 -13.58
N THR A 180 8.86 15.85 -12.97
CA THR A 180 10.11 15.13 -13.27
C THR A 180 9.97 13.68 -12.83
N TYR A 181 10.85 12.81 -13.33
CA TYR A 181 11.08 11.48 -12.78
C TYR A 181 12.28 11.47 -11.85
N ASN A 182 12.16 10.77 -10.74
CA ASN A 182 13.32 10.25 -10.03
C ASN A 182 13.62 8.84 -10.57
N GLN A 183 14.81 8.67 -11.15
CA GLN A 183 15.37 7.37 -11.52
C GLN A 183 16.28 6.89 -10.40
N TRP A 184 16.09 5.66 -9.93
CA TRP A 184 16.88 5.06 -8.87
C TRP A 184 16.97 3.54 -9.06
N ILE A 185 17.96 2.92 -8.43
CA ILE A 185 18.19 1.48 -8.53
C ILE A 185 17.69 0.80 -7.27
N TYR A 186 16.75 -0.12 -7.42
CA TYR A 186 16.35 -1.04 -6.37
C TYR A 186 17.19 -2.32 -6.44
N LYS A 187 17.69 -2.81 -5.30
CA LYS A 187 18.46 -4.06 -5.22
C LYS A 187 17.70 -5.08 -4.38
N ASN A 188 17.44 -6.26 -4.92
CA ASN A 188 16.78 -7.35 -4.20
C ASN A 188 17.35 -8.71 -4.61
N LYS A 189 17.80 -9.52 -3.63
CA LYS A 189 18.14 -10.95 -3.77
C LYS A 189 18.79 -11.36 -5.11
N GLY A 190 19.78 -10.61 -5.56
CA GLY A 190 20.56 -10.92 -6.77
C GLY A 190 20.11 -10.21 -8.06
N SER A 191 18.99 -9.49 -8.05
CA SER A 191 18.61 -8.58 -9.14
C SER A 191 18.78 -7.12 -8.74
N SER A 192 19.02 -6.27 -9.74
CA SER A 192 18.95 -4.82 -9.63
C SER A 192 18.01 -4.31 -10.70
N GLU A 193 17.04 -3.50 -10.30
CA GLU A 193 16.01 -2.98 -11.18
C GLU A 193 16.02 -1.45 -11.15
N GLU A 194 15.96 -0.84 -12.33
CA GLU A 194 15.81 0.60 -12.45
C GLU A 194 14.34 0.97 -12.28
N VAL A 195 14.06 1.86 -11.33
CA VAL A 195 12.72 2.33 -11.03
C VAL A 195 12.61 3.81 -11.37
N LEU A 196 11.51 4.16 -12.05
CA LEU A 196 11.14 5.53 -12.35
C LEU A 196 9.93 5.93 -11.51
N THR A 197 10.10 6.92 -10.63
CA THR A 197 8.98 7.48 -9.85
C THR A 197 8.69 8.92 -10.28
N PRO A 198 7.50 9.20 -10.85
CA PRO A 198 7.10 10.56 -11.15
C PRO A 198 6.91 11.35 -9.84
N VAL A 199 7.44 12.57 -9.76
CA VAL A 199 7.38 13.39 -8.53
C VAL A 199 6.99 14.84 -8.82
N CYS A 200 6.28 15.46 -7.88
CA CYS A 200 5.91 16.88 -7.93
C CYS A 200 7.03 17.76 -7.34
N LYS A 201 6.92 19.09 -7.52
CA LYS A 201 7.94 20.07 -7.06
C LYS A 201 8.29 19.95 -5.57
N ILE A 202 7.31 19.59 -4.74
CA ILE A 202 7.47 19.39 -3.29
C ILE A 202 8.27 18.12 -2.99
N HIS A 203 8.03 17.05 -3.75
CA HIS A 203 8.65 15.73 -3.54
C HIS A 203 9.84 15.46 -4.47
N LYS A 204 10.37 16.48 -5.15
CA LYS A 204 11.49 16.35 -6.09
C LYS A 204 12.75 15.70 -5.50
N ASN A 205 12.89 15.77 -4.19
CA ASN A 205 14.01 15.22 -3.44
C ASN A 205 13.57 14.04 -2.54
N ARG A 206 12.51 13.32 -2.90
CA ARG A 206 12.02 12.15 -2.17
C ARG A 206 11.69 11.01 -3.13
N LEU A 207 11.86 9.78 -2.67
CA LEU A 207 11.42 8.57 -3.38
C LEU A 207 10.07 8.08 -2.84
N ILE A 208 9.80 8.26 -1.55
CA ILE A 208 8.53 7.93 -0.88
C ILE A 208 8.07 8.98 0.14
#